data_AF-A0A8I5ZX01-F1
#
_entry.id   AF-A0A8I5ZX01-F1
#
_cell.length_a   1.000
_cell.length_b   1.000
_cell.length_c   1.000
_cell.angle_alpha   90.00
_cell.angle_beta   90.00
_cell.angle_gamma   90.00
#
_symmetry.space_group_name_H-M   'P 1'
#
loop_
_entity.id
_entity.type
_entity.pdbx_description
1 polymer ?
#
loop_
_entity_poly.entity_id
_entity_poly.type
_entity_poly.pdbx_seq_one_letter_code
_entity_poly.pdbx_strand_id
1 'polypeptide(L)'
;MERGLPGERQSMAPLLEYERQQVLELLDSDGLVVCARGLGADRLLYLFLRLHCHPACLVLVLNTQPAEEVRPRDGWTGGFGGHRSRDWCGRNVKLYGILVYRAHRIIESCQEAFILRLFRQKNKLGFIKAFTDNAVAFDTGFCHVERVMRNLFMKKLYLWPRFHVAVNSFLEQHKPEVVEIRVSMTLAMLAIQTAILDVLNACLKELKYHNLSLEVEDLSLENALGKPFDKTICHYLDPLWHQLGAKTKSLVQDLKILRTLLQYLSQYDCVTFLNLLESLRATEKVFGQNSGWLFLDASTSMFVNARARVYRVPDVKLSKKTKTSEKMAGPEEIVLWLQEIRGRQKVLWPPGSWNRATKSGEG
;
A
#
# COMPACT_ATOMS: atom_id res chain seq x y z
N MET A 1 18.08 -30.80 -2.44
CA MET A 1 18.06 -29.33 -2.29
C MET A 1 19.50 -28.86 -2.26
N GLU A 2 20.11 -28.71 -3.43
CA GLU A 2 21.47 -28.19 -3.54
C GLU A 2 21.47 -26.71 -3.14
N ARG A 3 22.33 -26.39 -2.17
CA ARG A 3 22.60 -25.00 -1.78
C ARG A 3 23.48 -24.39 -2.87
N GLY A 4 22.90 -23.51 -3.68
CA GLY A 4 23.63 -22.77 -4.71
C GLY A 4 24.83 -22.02 -4.13
N LEU A 5 25.99 -22.22 -4.75
CA LEU A 5 27.28 -21.62 -4.41
C LEU A 5 27.24 -20.08 -4.58
N PRO A 6 27.89 -19.30 -3.70
CA PRO A 6 28.01 -17.86 -3.84
C PRO A 6 29.15 -17.54 -4.80
N GLY A 7 28.91 -17.53 -6.11
CA GLY A 7 29.99 -17.25 -7.06
C GLY A 7 29.65 -17.23 -8.55
N GLU A 8 28.41 -17.57 -8.95
CA GLU A 8 28.03 -17.38 -10.35
C GLU A 8 27.72 -15.92 -10.63
N ARG A 9 28.49 -15.32 -11.54
CA ARG A 9 28.15 -14.07 -12.20
C ARG A 9 26.80 -14.29 -12.89
N GLN A 10 25.70 -13.93 -12.22
CA GLN A 10 24.39 -13.89 -12.86
C GLN A 10 24.42 -12.74 -13.87
N SER A 11 24.79 -13.05 -15.10
CA SER A 11 24.49 -12.18 -16.23
C SER A 11 23.00 -11.92 -16.23
N MET A 12 22.59 -10.65 -16.26
CA MET A 12 21.18 -10.26 -16.35
C MET A 12 20.43 -11.20 -17.30
N ALA A 13 19.36 -11.81 -16.79
CA ALA A 13 18.52 -12.72 -17.56
C ALA A 13 18.09 -12.05 -18.89
N PRO A 14 18.01 -12.82 -19.99
CA PRO A 14 17.67 -12.29 -21.29
C PRO A 14 16.36 -11.48 -21.23
N LEU A 15 16.29 -10.45 -22.08
CA LEU A 15 15.12 -9.59 -22.14
C LEU A 15 13.91 -10.35 -22.62
N LEU A 16 12.83 -10.17 -21.86
CA LEU A 16 11.51 -10.68 -22.20
C LEU A 16 10.98 -9.91 -23.42
N GLU A 17 10.07 -10.52 -24.16
CA GLU A 17 9.59 -9.97 -25.43
C GLU A 17 8.96 -8.58 -25.26
N TYR A 18 8.14 -8.40 -24.23
CA TYR A 18 7.53 -7.10 -23.93
C TYR A 18 8.55 -6.05 -23.48
N GLU A 19 9.64 -6.45 -22.79
CA GLU A 19 10.71 -5.55 -22.38
C GLU A 19 11.51 -5.05 -23.59
N ARG A 20 11.69 -5.90 -24.61
CA ARG A 20 12.34 -5.50 -25.87
C ARG A 20 11.54 -4.41 -26.58
N GLN A 21 10.21 -4.56 -26.64
CA GLN A 21 9.35 -3.54 -27.22
C GLN A 21 9.44 -2.20 -26.47
N GLN A 22 9.40 -2.24 -25.13
CA GLN A 22 9.59 -1.05 -24.28
C GLN A 22 10.92 -0.34 -24.57
N VAL A 23 12.01 -1.11 -24.65
CA VAL A 23 13.35 -0.56 -24.91
C VAL A 23 13.43 0.06 -26.31
N LEU A 24 12.84 -0.58 -27.32
CA LEU A 24 12.81 -0.06 -28.70
C LEU A 24 12.07 1.28 -28.81
N GLU A 25 10.89 1.39 -28.21
CA GLU A 25 10.12 2.64 -28.17
C GLU A 25 10.87 3.78 -27.48
N LEU A 26 11.60 3.43 -26.41
CA LEU A 26 12.33 4.39 -25.60
C LEU A 26 13.74 4.72 -26.14
N LEU A 27 14.28 3.91 -27.05
CA LEU A 27 15.53 4.21 -27.77
C LEU A 27 15.32 5.36 -28.77
N ASP A 28 14.21 5.33 -29.51
CA ASP A 28 13.89 6.31 -30.56
C ASP A 28 13.56 7.69 -30.00
N SER A 29 12.87 7.74 -28.85
CA SER A 29 12.46 9.03 -28.29
C SER A 29 12.41 9.07 -26.76
N ASP A 30 12.53 10.29 -26.25
CA ASP A 30 12.48 10.59 -24.83
C ASP A 30 11.03 10.61 -24.33
N GLY A 31 10.79 9.93 -23.21
CA GLY A 31 9.48 9.87 -22.60
C GLY A 31 9.50 9.33 -21.19
N LEU A 32 8.33 9.48 -20.55
CA LEU A 32 8.04 8.91 -19.25
C LEU A 32 7.42 7.53 -19.45
N VAL A 33 8.06 6.49 -18.91
CA VAL A 33 7.51 5.13 -18.88
C VAL A 33 6.86 4.87 -17.54
N VAL A 34 5.54 4.62 -17.56
CA VAL A 34 4.76 4.19 -16.41
C VAL A 34 4.50 2.70 -16.54
N CYS A 35 5.28 1.90 -15.83
CA CYS A 35 5.09 0.46 -15.76
C CYS A 35 4.16 0.12 -14.60
N ALA A 36 3.36 -0.94 -14.76
CA ALA A 36 2.70 -1.54 -13.61
C ALA A 36 3.74 -2.08 -12.62
N ARG A 37 3.40 -2.00 -11.32
CA ARG A 37 4.28 -2.47 -10.24
C ARG A 37 4.75 -3.90 -10.49
N GLY A 38 6.06 -4.12 -10.41
CA GLY A 38 6.66 -5.44 -10.58
C GLY A 38 6.84 -5.90 -12.04
N LEU A 39 6.55 -5.05 -13.05
CA LEU A 39 6.80 -5.38 -14.46
C LEU A 39 8.28 -5.19 -14.89
N GLY A 40 9.16 -4.78 -13.97
CA GLY A 40 10.60 -4.69 -14.24
C GLY A 40 11.11 -3.30 -14.65
N ALA A 41 10.53 -2.21 -14.14
CA ALA A 41 11.06 -0.85 -14.37
C ALA A 41 12.56 -0.73 -13.99
N ASP A 42 12.99 -1.46 -12.96
CA ASP A 42 14.39 -1.52 -12.51
C ASP A 42 15.31 -2.17 -13.55
N ARG A 43 14.80 -3.20 -14.23
CA ARG A 43 15.54 -3.88 -15.32
C ARG A 43 15.72 -2.93 -16.50
N LEU A 44 14.68 -2.16 -16.85
CA LEU A 44 14.77 -1.13 -17.89
C LEU A 44 15.85 -0.10 -17.56
N LEU A 45 15.86 0.42 -16.33
CA LEU A 45 16.87 1.38 -15.89
C LEU A 45 18.29 0.81 -16.05
N TYR A 46 18.52 -0.42 -15.59
CA TYR A 46 19.83 -1.06 -15.70
C TYR A 46 20.24 -1.31 -17.16
N LEU A 47 19.32 -1.66 -18.04
CA LEU A 47 19.62 -1.82 -19.47
C LEU A 47 20.09 -0.52 -20.10
N PHE A 48 19.40 0.59 -19.83
CA PHE A 48 19.83 1.90 -20.33
C PHE A 48 21.16 2.32 -19.72
N LEU A 49 21.42 1.98 -18.47
CA LEU A 49 22.74 2.19 -17.86
C LEU A 49 23.83 1.41 -18.57
N ARG A 50 23.60 0.12 -18.85
CA ARG A 50 24.56 -0.72 -19.56
C ARG A 50 24.78 -0.26 -21.00
N LEU A 51 23.72 0.16 -21.69
CA LEU A 51 23.78 0.68 -23.06
C LEU A 51 24.64 1.95 -23.15
N HIS A 52 24.51 2.85 -22.17
CA HIS A 52 25.26 4.11 -22.14
C HIS A 52 26.55 4.04 -21.32
N CYS A 53 26.96 2.85 -20.88
CA CYS A 53 28.21 2.63 -20.15
C CYS A 53 29.41 2.62 -21.11
N HIS A 54 29.77 3.78 -21.64
CA HIS A 54 30.95 3.98 -22.49
C HIS A 54 31.87 5.05 -21.86
N PRO A 55 33.20 4.87 -21.80
CA PRO A 55 34.13 5.83 -21.19
C PRO A 55 34.07 7.27 -21.72
N ALA A 56 33.57 7.47 -22.95
CA ALA A 56 33.38 8.80 -23.54
C ALA A 56 32.02 9.44 -23.18
N CYS A 57 31.11 8.70 -22.54
CA CYS A 57 29.75 9.11 -22.25
C CYS A 57 29.49 9.16 -20.74
N LEU A 58 28.97 10.30 -20.26
CA LEU A 58 28.45 10.42 -18.90
C LEU A 58 26.92 10.42 -18.92
N VAL A 59 26.34 9.58 -18.07
CA VAL A 59 24.90 9.57 -17.80
C VAL A 59 24.69 9.69 -16.29
N LEU A 60 23.78 10.58 -15.89
CA LEU A 60 23.43 10.78 -14.49
C LEU A 60 22.14 10.04 -14.18
N VAL A 61 22.10 9.31 -13.07
CA VAL A 61 20.87 8.71 -12.54
C VAL A 61 20.39 9.55 -11.37
N LEU A 62 19.11 9.92 -11.38
CA LEU A 62 18.48 10.69 -10.30
C LEU A 62 17.51 9.82 -9.50
N ASN A 63 17.36 10.16 -8.21
CA ASN A 63 16.37 9.61 -7.28
C ASN A 63 16.54 8.10 -6.98
N THR A 64 17.79 7.65 -6.90
CA THR A 64 18.19 6.34 -6.37
C THR A 64 18.25 6.34 -4.85
N GLN A 65 18.02 5.18 -4.23
CA GLN A 65 18.29 4.97 -2.81
C GLN A 65 19.70 4.38 -2.59
N PRO A 66 20.36 4.69 -1.46
CA PRO A 66 21.69 4.15 -1.15
C PRO A 66 21.73 2.61 -1.16
N ALA A 67 20.65 1.95 -0.75
CA ALA A 67 20.56 0.48 -0.78
C ALA A 67 20.54 -0.10 -2.21
N GLU A 68 20.06 0.68 -3.20
CA GLU A 68 20.02 0.30 -4.62
C GLU A 68 21.39 0.51 -5.29
N GLU A 69 22.18 1.46 -4.77
CA GLU A 69 23.54 1.75 -5.23
C GLU A 69 24.56 0.68 -4.82
N VAL A 70 24.33 0.01 -3.69
CA VAL A 70 25.32 -0.88 -3.07
C VAL A 70 25.64 -2.09 -3.93
N ARG A 71 24.69 -2.68 -4.66
CA ARG A 71 24.93 -3.71 -5.70
C ARG A 71 23.70 -3.83 -6.60
N PRO A 72 23.81 -3.64 -7.93
CA PRO A 72 23.01 -4.46 -8.83
C PRO A 72 23.36 -5.92 -8.50
N ARG A 73 22.37 -6.79 -8.25
CA ARG A 73 22.60 -8.21 -7.94
C ARG A 73 23.44 -8.95 -9.01
N ASP A 74 23.69 -8.32 -10.16
CA ASP A 74 24.26 -8.89 -11.37
C ASP A 74 25.76 -8.56 -11.60
N GLY A 75 26.52 -8.24 -10.55
CA GLY A 75 28.00 -8.21 -10.65
C GLY A 75 28.61 -7.07 -11.48
N TRP A 76 27.95 -5.92 -11.58
CA TRP A 76 28.52 -4.72 -12.21
C TRP A 76 29.66 -4.13 -11.35
N THR A 77 30.84 -3.95 -11.94
CA THR A 77 32.02 -3.33 -11.29
C THR A 77 32.09 -1.82 -11.47
N GLY A 78 31.12 -1.22 -12.17
CA GLY A 78 30.94 0.22 -12.17
C GLY A 78 30.46 0.66 -10.78
N GLY A 79 31.27 1.44 -10.09
CA GLY A 79 30.87 1.94 -8.77
C GLY A 79 29.81 3.03 -8.92
N PHE A 80 28.67 2.90 -8.26
CA PHE A 80 27.71 3.98 -8.01
C PHE A 80 28.21 5.01 -6.97
N GLY A 81 29.41 4.81 -6.41
CA GLY A 81 29.94 5.61 -5.31
C GLY A 81 30.43 7.01 -5.71
N GLY A 82 29.91 8.03 -5.01
CA GLY A 82 30.34 9.43 -5.05
C GLY A 82 31.82 9.70 -4.70
N HIS A 83 32.61 8.67 -4.37
CA HIS A 83 34.05 8.80 -4.13
C HIS A 83 34.90 9.01 -5.39
N ARG A 84 34.35 8.83 -6.61
CA ARG A 84 35.00 9.26 -7.87
C ARG A 84 34.52 10.60 -8.40
N SER A 85 33.65 11.32 -7.67
CA SER A 85 33.14 12.62 -8.12
C SER A 85 34.21 13.74 -8.12
N ARG A 86 35.37 13.52 -7.49
CA ARG A 86 36.48 14.51 -7.50
C ARG A 86 37.42 14.40 -8.69
N ASP A 87 37.43 13.27 -9.42
CA ASP A 87 38.37 13.05 -10.54
C ASP A 87 37.82 13.47 -11.92
N TRP A 88 36.55 13.86 -11.99
CA TRP A 88 35.90 14.25 -13.25
C TRP A 88 36.04 15.75 -13.56
N CYS A 89 36.56 16.55 -12.62
CA CYS A 89 36.71 17.99 -12.77
C CYS A 89 37.79 18.41 -13.79
N GLY A 90 38.57 17.46 -14.34
CA GLY A 90 39.68 17.72 -15.27
C GLY A 90 39.53 17.16 -16.69
N ARG A 91 38.47 16.40 -16.99
CA ARG A 91 38.19 15.90 -18.35
C ARG A 91 36.94 16.58 -18.89
N ASN A 92 36.99 17.10 -20.12
CA ASN A 92 35.82 17.63 -20.85
C ASN A 92 34.83 16.49 -21.19
N VAL A 93 34.27 15.83 -20.18
CA VAL A 93 33.25 14.81 -20.40
C VAL A 93 31.91 15.51 -20.54
N LYS A 94 31.33 15.44 -21.74
CA LYS A 94 29.99 15.96 -22.00
C LYS A 94 28.98 15.02 -21.35
N LEU A 95 28.02 15.59 -20.62
CA LEU A 95 26.88 14.86 -20.10
C LEU A 95 25.94 14.51 -21.26
N TYR A 96 25.80 13.21 -21.58
CA TYR A 96 25.00 12.74 -22.72
C TYR A 96 23.52 12.68 -22.39
N GLY A 97 23.16 12.37 -21.15
CA GLY A 97 21.76 12.26 -20.77
C GLY A 97 21.54 12.06 -19.28
N ILE A 98 20.27 12.12 -18.89
CA ILE A 98 19.81 11.93 -17.52
C ILE A 98 18.73 10.85 -17.51
N LEU A 99 18.90 9.87 -16.62
CA LEU A 99 17.91 8.86 -16.31
C LEU A 99 17.25 9.22 -14.98
N VAL A 100 15.94 9.37 -14.96
CA VAL A 100 15.19 9.71 -13.77
C VAL A 100 14.43 8.49 -13.28
N TYR A 101 14.77 8.00 -12.10
CA TYR A 101 14.03 6.92 -11.45
C TYR A 101 12.95 7.47 -10.52
N ARG A 102 11.90 6.67 -10.24
CA ARG A 102 10.75 7.07 -9.39
C ARG A 102 10.20 8.46 -9.74
N ALA A 103 9.91 8.66 -11.03
CA ALA A 103 9.53 9.96 -11.57
C ALA A 103 8.30 10.60 -10.91
N HIS A 104 7.46 9.83 -10.23
CA HIS A 104 6.31 10.34 -9.47
C HIS A 104 6.70 11.32 -8.35
N ARG A 105 7.93 11.27 -7.81
CA ARG A 105 8.37 12.16 -6.71
C ARG A 105 8.94 13.50 -7.16
N ILE A 106 9.05 13.75 -8.46
CA ILE A 106 9.74 14.95 -8.98
C ILE A 106 9.08 16.25 -8.51
N ILE A 107 7.76 16.23 -8.31
CA ILE A 107 7.01 17.39 -7.81
C ILE A 107 7.34 17.65 -6.35
N GLU A 108 7.46 16.60 -5.54
CA GLU A 108 7.81 16.70 -4.11
C GLU A 108 9.27 17.11 -3.93
N SER A 109 10.18 16.45 -4.66
CA SER A 109 11.61 16.51 -4.37
C SER A 109 12.31 17.79 -4.84
N CYS A 110 11.70 18.64 -5.69
CA CYS A 110 12.15 19.96 -6.21
C CYS A 110 13.57 20.06 -6.84
N GLN A 111 14.58 19.45 -6.22
CA GLN A 111 15.99 19.40 -6.59
C GLN A 111 16.19 18.74 -7.94
N GLU A 112 15.52 17.63 -8.22
CA GLU A 112 15.61 16.93 -9.51
C GLU A 112 15.03 17.80 -10.62
N ALA A 113 13.88 18.43 -10.39
CA ALA A 113 13.30 19.38 -11.34
C ALA A 113 14.26 20.55 -11.61
N PHE A 114 14.97 21.03 -10.59
CA PHE A 114 15.99 22.06 -10.73
C PHE A 114 17.21 21.58 -11.54
N ILE A 115 17.73 20.39 -11.27
CA ILE A 115 18.82 19.77 -12.02
C ILE A 115 18.45 19.62 -13.50
N LEU A 116 17.23 19.16 -13.79
CA LEU A 116 16.74 18.99 -15.16
C LEU A 116 16.59 20.34 -15.89
N ARG A 117 16.15 21.40 -15.19
CA ARG A 117 16.12 22.77 -15.73
C ARG A 117 17.51 23.26 -16.11
N LEU A 118 18.49 23.12 -15.20
CA LEU A 118 19.89 23.48 -15.47
C LEU A 118 20.49 22.66 -16.61
N PHE A 119 20.17 21.37 -16.68
CA PHE A 119 20.60 20.48 -17.75
C PHE A 119 20.08 20.96 -19.12
N ARG A 120 18.79 21.25 -19.23
CA ARG A 120 18.19 21.72 -20.50
C ARG A 120 18.67 23.10 -20.94
N GLN A 121 19.10 23.96 -20.01
CA GLN A 121 19.71 25.26 -20.35
C GLN A 121 21.07 25.08 -21.05
N LYS A 122 21.92 24.17 -20.55
CA LYS A 122 23.26 23.94 -21.11
C LYS A 122 23.30 22.92 -22.25
N ASN A 123 22.46 21.89 -22.21
CA ASN A 123 22.43 20.82 -23.19
C ASN A 123 21.02 20.60 -23.76
N LYS A 124 20.85 20.97 -25.04
CA LYS A 124 19.59 20.76 -25.78
C LYS A 124 19.50 19.38 -26.43
N LEU A 125 20.63 18.76 -26.75
CA LEU A 125 20.71 17.48 -27.47
C LEU A 125 20.68 16.27 -26.53
N GLY A 126 21.00 16.47 -25.25
CA GLY A 126 21.06 15.38 -24.29
C GLY A 126 19.68 14.77 -24.05
N PHE A 127 19.66 13.44 -23.89
CA PHE A 127 18.43 12.69 -23.71
C PHE A 127 17.96 12.72 -22.25
N ILE A 128 16.65 12.68 -22.03
CA ILE A 128 16.07 12.50 -20.70
C ILE A 128 15.07 11.35 -20.78
N LYS A 129 15.24 10.32 -19.95
CA LYS A 129 14.31 9.19 -19.87
C LYS A 129 13.88 9.00 -18.43
N ALA A 130 12.58 8.85 -18.21
CA ALA A 130 12.02 8.71 -16.87
C ALA A 130 11.30 7.38 -16.72
N PHE A 131 11.52 6.73 -15.57
CA PHE A 131 10.92 5.45 -15.22
C PHE A 131 10.15 5.59 -13.91
N THR A 132 8.99 4.95 -13.86
CA THR A 132 8.18 4.84 -12.63
C THR A 132 7.36 3.57 -12.66
N ASP A 133 7.24 2.94 -11.50
CA ASP A 133 6.47 1.71 -11.25
C ASP A 133 5.19 1.97 -10.43
N ASN A 134 5.07 3.19 -9.87
CA ASN A 134 3.95 3.61 -9.05
C ASN A 134 2.99 4.50 -9.84
N ALA A 135 1.99 3.88 -10.48
CA ALA A 135 0.93 4.58 -11.19
C ALA A 135 -0.02 5.33 -10.26
N VAL A 136 -0.25 4.81 -9.04
CA VAL A 136 -1.21 5.37 -8.06
C VAL A 136 -0.82 6.79 -7.64
N ALA A 137 0.50 7.08 -7.57
CA ALA A 137 0.98 8.42 -7.24
C ALA A 137 0.70 9.47 -8.32
N PHE A 138 0.23 9.09 -9.51
CA PHE A 138 -0.20 10.05 -10.53
C PHE A 138 -1.68 10.40 -10.48
N ASP A 139 -2.45 9.64 -9.71
CA ASP A 139 -3.88 9.86 -9.50
C ASP A 139 -4.14 10.93 -8.42
N THR A 140 -3.14 11.19 -7.58
CA THR A 140 -3.26 12.16 -6.49
C THR A 140 -3.23 13.61 -7.01
N GLY A 141 -4.36 14.31 -6.85
CA GLY A 141 -4.48 15.75 -7.10
C GLY A 141 -4.73 16.14 -8.56
N PHE A 142 -4.84 17.44 -8.81
CA PHE A 142 -5.23 17.96 -10.13
C PHE A 142 -4.07 17.95 -11.14
N CYS A 143 -4.31 17.32 -12.30
CA CYS A 143 -3.40 17.26 -13.46
C CYS A 143 -1.94 16.89 -13.12
N HIS A 144 -1.76 15.93 -12.21
CA HIS A 144 -0.44 15.56 -11.70
C HIS A 144 0.52 15.07 -12.81
N VAL A 145 0.03 14.20 -13.72
CA VAL A 145 0.82 13.67 -14.85
C VAL A 145 1.41 14.79 -15.71
N GLU A 146 0.57 15.76 -16.11
CA GLU A 146 1.00 16.87 -16.96
C GLU A 146 2.07 17.72 -16.27
N ARG A 147 1.89 18.00 -14.97
CA ARG A 147 2.87 18.74 -14.17
C ARG A 147 4.20 18.00 -14.07
N VAL A 148 4.18 16.67 -13.87
CA VAL A 148 5.40 15.85 -13.85
C VAL A 148 6.08 15.88 -15.22
N MET A 149 5.34 15.67 -16.31
CA MET A 149 5.89 15.69 -17.68
C MET A 149 6.50 17.05 -18.03
N ARG A 150 5.88 18.15 -17.60
CA ARG A 150 6.39 19.51 -17.79
C ARG A 150 7.71 19.74 -17.05
N ASN A 151 7.81 19.29 -15.80
CA ASN A 151 9.05 19.37 -15.01
C ASN A 151 10.16 18.44 -15.55
N LEU A 152 9.79 17.33 -16.20
CA LEU A 152 10.68 16.39 -16.85
C LEU A 152 11.15 16.83 -18.25
N PHE A 153 10.51 17.85 -18.85
CA PHE A 153 10.73 18.25 -20.24
C PHE A 153 10.45 17.12 -21.26
N MET A 154 9.44 16.30 -20.99
CA MET A 154 9.05 15.17 -21.85
C MET A 154 7.74 15.43 -22.58
N LYS A 155 7.65 14.97 -23.83
CA LYS A 155 6.44 15.10 -24.66
C LYS A 155 5.66 13.78 -24.76
N LYS A 156 6.36 12.64 -24.71
CA LYS A 156 5.75 11.31 -24.86
C LYS A 156 5.56 10.62 -23.51
N LEU A 157 4.44 9.93 -23.38
CA LEU A 157 4.06 9.11 -22.24
C LEU A 157 3.84 7.67 -22.72
N TYR A 158 4.53 6.72 -22.11
CA TYR A 158 4.43 5.30 -22.43
C TYR A 158 3.79 4.57 -21.25
N LEU A 159 2.61 3.99 -21.48
CA LEU A 159 1.84 3.29 -20.45
C LEU A 159 1.93 1.79 -20.66
N TRP A 160 2.43 1.08 -19.65
CA TRP A 160 2.62 -0.37 -19.68
C TRP A 160 1.89 -1.06 -18.52
N PRO A 161 0.54 -1.16 -18.59
CA PRO A 161 -0.24 -1.90 -17.60
C PRO A 161 -0.10 -3.42 -17.77
N ARG A 162 -0.46 -4.20 -16.73
CA ARG A 162 -0.39 -5.68 -16.78
C ARG A 162 -1.34 -6.31 -17.80
N PHE A 163 -2.46 -5.64 -18.10
CA PHE A 163 -3.43 -6.09 -19.10
C PHE A 163 -3.07 -5.69 -20.54
N HIS A 164 -1.91 -5.05 -20.75
CA HIS A 164 -1.43 -4.75 -22.10
C HIS A 164 -1.23 -6.05 -22.89
N VAL A 165 -1.65 -6.07 -24.16
CA VAL A 165 -1.73 -7.31 -24.97
C VAL A 165 -0.39 -8.05 -25.05
N ALA A 166 0.71 -7.33 -25.29
CA ALA A 166 2.05 -7.94 -25.36
C ALA A 166 2.55 -8.46 -24.00
N VAL A 167 2.11 -7.85 -22.90
CA VAL A 167 2.48 -8.28 -21.55
C VAL A 167 1.66 -9.49 -21.14
N ASN A 168 0.34 -9.46 -21.36
CA ASN A 168 -0.55 -10.55 -20.99
C ASN A 168 -0.19 -11.82 -21.76
N SER A 169 -0.06 -11.74 -23.09
CA SER A 169 0.30 -12.90 -23.93
C SER A 169 1.59 -13.59 -23.50
N PHE A 170 2.60 -12.84 -23.02
CA PHE A 170 3.83 -13.41 -22.49
C PHE A 170 3.63 -14.05 -21.10
N LEU A 171 2.97 -13.35 -20.18
CA LEU A 171 2.74 -13.83 -18.81
C LEU A 171 1.79 -15.03 -18.74
N GLU A 172 0.90 -15.18 -19.73
CA GLU A 172 -0.03 -16.31 -19.80
C GLU A 172 0.64 -17.65 -20.10
N GLN A 173 1.81 -17.64 -20.76
CA GLN A 173 2.54 -18.86 -21.12
C GLN A 173 3.06 -19.62 -19.90
N HIS A 174 3.47 -18.90 -18.85
CA HIS A 174 4.12 -19.48 -17.67
C HIS A 174 3.49 -18.93 -16.38
N LYS A 175 2.22 -19.27 -16.14
CA LYS A 175 1.50 -18.86 -14.93
C LYS A 175 1.90 -19.73 -13.73
N PRO A 176 2.24 -19.14 -12.57
CA PRO A 176 2.41 -19.90 -11.34
C PRO A 176 1.05 -20.44 -10.85
N GLU A 177 1.04 -21.66 -10.31
CA GLU A 177 -0.14 -22.23 -9.68
C GLU A 177 -0.38 -21.54 -8.32
N VAL A 178 -1.58 -21.00 -8.12
CA VAL A 178 -1.98 -20.30 -6.89
C VAL A 178 -3.09 -21.10 -6.22
N VAL A 179 -2.82 -21.61 -5.02
CA VAL A 179 -3.81 -22.28 -4.17
C VAL A 179 -4.31 -21.30 -3.12
N GLU A 180 -5.55 -20.83 -3.26
CA GLU A 180 -6.16 -19.90 -2.31
C GLU A 180 -6.72 -20.65 -1.09
N ILE A 181 -6.14 -20.40 0.09
CA ILE A 181 -6.62 -20.94 1.37
C ILE A 181 -7.34 -19.84 2.13
N ARG A 182 -8.66 -19.99 2.30
CA ARG A 182 -9.49 -19.03 3.06
C ARG A 182 -9.46 -19.38 4.54
N VAL A 183 -8.81 -18.53 5.33
CA VAL A 183 -8.80 -18.64 6.80
C VAL A 183 -9.66 -17.53 7.39
N SER A 184 -10.79 -17.91 8.00
CA SER A 184 -11.69 -16.97 8.68
C SER A 184 -11.13 -16.54 10.04
N MET A 185 -11.33 -15.28 10.40
CA MET A 185 -11.06 -14.79 11.75
C MET A 185 -12.01 -15.41 12.77
N THR A 186 -11.57 -15.54 14.02
CA THR A 186 -12.42 -16.00 15.12
C THR A 186 -13.46 -14.95 15.49
N LEU A 187 -14.58 -15.36 16.08
CA LEU A 187 -15.65 -14.44 16.48
C LEU A 187 -15.17 -13.32 17.44
N ALA A 188 -14.28 -13.65 18.36
CA ALA A 188 -13.70 -12.67 19.28
C ALA A 188 -12.78 -11.66 18.56
N MET A 189 -12.03 -12.12 17.55
CA MET A 189 -11.17 -11.26 16.73
C MET A 189 -12.01 -10.35 15.82
N LEU A 190 -13.10 -10.87 15.26
CA LEU A 190 -14.07 -10.06 14.49
C LEU A 190 -14.72 -8.98 15.35
N ALA A 191 -15.14 -9.30 16.58
CA ALA A 191 -15.70 -8.32 17.50
C ALA A 191 -14.69 -7.20 17.87
N ILE A 192 -13.41 -7.55 18.04
CA ILE A 192 -12.33 -6.57 18.24
C ILE A 192 -12.14 -5.72 16.98
N GLN A 193 -12.11 -6.33 15.80
CA GLN A 193 -11.96 -5.62 14.54
C GLN A 193 -13.09 -4.61 14.31
N THR A 194 -14.36 -5.03 14.49
CA THR A 194 -15.51 -4.14 14.33
C THR A 194 -15.44 -2.98 15.31
N ALA A 195 -15.10 -3.24 16.57
CA ALA A 195 -14.92 -2.20 17.58
C ALA A 195 -13.82 -1.19 17.18
N ILE A 196 -12.66 -1.65 16.68
CA ILE A 196 -11.59 -0.76 16.21
C ILE A 196 -12.06 0.07 15.01
N LEU A 197 -12.79 -0.51 14.07
CA LEU A 197 -13.32 0.21 12.90
C LEU A 197 -14.37 1.26 13.30
N ASP A 198 -15.23 0.96 14.26
CA ASP A 198 -16.23 1.90 14.77
C ASP A 198 -15.57 3.10 15.46
N VAL A 199 -14.55 2.84 16.28
CA VAL A 199 -13.74 3.89 16.91
C VAL A 199 -13.00 4.71 15.87
N LEU A 200 -12.37 4.07 14.88
CA LEU A 200 -11.66 4.75 13.79
C LEU A 200 -12.61 5.66 13.02
N ASN A 201 -13.82 5.20 12.71
CA ASN A 201 -14.84 5.98 12.02
C ASN A 201 -15.31 7.18 12.87
N ALA A 202 -15.48 7.00 14.19
CA ALA A 202 -15.80 8.10 15.10
C ALA A 202 -14.70 9.18 15.09
N CYS A 203 -13.42 8.78 15.21
CA CYS A 203 -12.28 9.70 15.15
C CYS A 203 -12.18 10.42 13.80
N LEU A 204 -12.47 9.74 12.69
CA LEU A 204 -12.49 10.37 11.36
C LEU A 204 -13.61 11.41 11.23
N LYS A 205 -14.80 11.13 11.78
CA LYS A 205 -15.92 12.08 11.80
C LYS A 205 -15.59 13.31 12.64
N GLU A 206 -14.97 13.13 13.81
CA GLU A 206 -14.48 14.26 14.62
C GLU A 206 -13.43 15.09 13.88
N LEU A 207 -12.48 14.42 13.20
CA LEU A 207 -11.45 15.10 12.41
C LEU A 207 -12.06 15.93 11.27
N LYS A 208 -13.06 15.40 10.57
CA LYS A 208 -13.79 16.09 9.49
C LYS A 208 -14.60 17.27 10.04
N TYR A 209 -15.25 17.11 11.18
CA TYR A 209 -16.05 18.16 11.81
C TYR A 209 -15.23 19.40 12.16
N HIS A 210 -14.03 19.22 12.72
CA HIS A 210 -13.15 20.33 13.10
C HIS A 210 -12.44 21.00 11.93
N ASN A 211 -12.35 20.35 10.77
CA ASN A 211 -11.63 20.86 9.60
C ASN A 211 -12.53 20.82 8.37
N LEU A 212 -13.47 21.76 8.30
CA LEU A 212 -14.39 21.92 7.16
C LEU A 212 -13.66 22.16 5.83
N SER A 213 -12.41 22.62 5.85
CA SER A 213 -11.57 22.78 4.66
C SER A 213 -11.01 21.46 4.11
N LEU A 214 -11.02 20.38 4.90
CA LEU A 214 -10.61 19.04 4.49
C LEU A 214 -11.80 18.27 3.94
N GLU A 215 -12.58 18.88 3.05
CA GLU A 215 -13.62 18.17 2.33
C GLU A 215 -13.00 17.50 1.11
N VAL A 216 -12.33 16.38 1.37
CA VAL A 216 -11.78 15.52 0.32
C VAL A 216 -12.41 14.14 0.46
N GLU A 217 -12.87 13.58 -0.66
CA GLU A 217 -13.37 12.19 -0.79
C GLU A 217 -12.34 11.16 -0.27
N ASP A 218 -11.09 11.58 -0.13
CA ASP A 218 -9.97 10.82 0.39
C ASP A 218 -10.06 10.48 1.90
N LEU A 219 -10.85 11.21 2.70
CA LEU A 219 -11.05 10.95 4.14
C LEU A 219 -12.20 9.96 4.40
N SER A 220 -12.15 8.81 3.72
CA SER A 220 -13.09 7.70 3.93
C SER A 220 -12.49 6.60 4.82
N LEU A 221 -13.35 5.75 5.41
CA LEU A 221 -12.90 4.60 6.19
C LEU A 221 -12.06 3.62 5.35
N GLU A 222 -12.41 3.44 4.07
CA GLU A 222 -11.70 2.56 3.14
C GLU A 222 -10.27 3.05 2.87
N ASN A 223 -10.12 4.35 2.63
CA ASN A 223 -8.82 4.97 2.43
C ASN A 223 -7.99 4.97 3.72
N ALA A 224 -8.63 5.11 4.88
CA ALA A 224 -7.99 5.00 6.18
C ALA A 224 -7.38 3.63 6.43
N LEU A 225 -7.92 2.55 5.86
CA LEU A 225 -7.30 1.22 5.95
C LEU A 225 -6.10 1.05 5.02
N GLY A 226 -6.03 1.84 3.95
CA GLY A 226 -4.94 1.82 2.98
C GLY A 226 -3.60 2.25 3.60
N LYS A 227 -2.50 1.67 3.13
CA LYS A 227 -1.13 2.04 3.55
C LYS A 227 -0.75 3.52 3.34
N PRO A 228 -1.16 4.23 2.27
CA PRO A 228 -0.71 5.60 2.04
C PRO A 228 -1.44 6.66 2.87
N PHE A 229 -2.43 6.30 3.68
CA PHE A 229 -3.28 7.26 4.39
C PHE A 229 -2.53 8.28 5.25
N ASP A 230 -1.48 7.87 5.97
CA ASP A 230 -0.68 8.80 6.77
C ASP A 230 -0.03 9.87 5.91
N LYS A 231 0.46 9.50 4.72
CA LYS A 231 1.09 10.45 3.80
C LYS A 231 0.08 11.43 3.24
N THR A 232 -1.13 10.94 2.92
CA THR A 232 -2.24 11.78 2.47
C THR A 232 -2.63 12.78 3.55
N ILE A 233 -2.83 12.33 4.80
CA ILE A 233 -3.11 13.23 5.93
C ILE A 233 -1.98 14.24 6.12
N CYS A 234 -0.72 13.81 6.14
CA CYS A 234 0.41 14.71 6.28
C CYS A 234 0.43 15.74 5.15
N HIS A 235 0.24 15.34 3.89
CA HIS A 235 0.25 16.27 2.76
C HIS A 235 -0.79 17.39 2.89
N TYR A 236 -1.99 17.08 3.40
CA TYR A 236 -3.03 18.10 3.62
C TYR A 236 -2.80 18.95 4.86
N LEU A 237 -2.32 18.35 5.95
CA LEU A 237 -2.24 19.02 7.25
C LEU A 237 -0.91 19.75 7.48
N ASP A 238 0.18 19.34 6.83
CA ASP A 238 1.52 19.92 7.04
C ASP A 238 1.56 21.43 6.76
N PRO A 239 0.95 21.96 5.68
CA PRO A 239 0.92 23.41 5.42
C PRO A 239 0.19 24.22 6.51
N LEU A 240 -0.77 23.61 7.20
CA LEU A 240 -1.59 24.25 8.24
C LEU A 240 -1.24 23.77 9.65
N TRP A 241 -0.15 23.00 9.81
CA TRP A 241 0.12 22.26 11.05
C TRP A 241 0.24 23.16 12.27
N HIS A 242 0.82 24.35 12.10
CA HIS A 242 0.95 25.32 13.18
C HIS A 242 -0.37 25.98 13.59
N GLN A 243 -1.34 26.06 12.67
CA GLN A 243 -2.66 26.65 12.92
C GLN A 243 -3.65 25.65 13.52
N LEU A 244 -3.37 24.34 13.39
CA LEU A 244 -4.22 23.29 13.95
C LEU A 244 -4.17 23.27 15.49
N GLY A 245 -5.35 23.12 16.09
CA GLY A 245 -5.53 22.97 17.52
C GLY A 245 -4.94 21.66 18.08
N ALA A 246 -4.77 21.61 19.41
CA ALA A 246 -4.22 20.43 20.09
C ALA A 246 -5.09 19.17 19.90
N LYS A 247 -6.42 19.33 19.91
CA LYS A 247 -7.37 18.22 19.70
C LYS A 247 -7.20 17.54 18.34
N THR A 248 -7.06 18.31 17.26
CA THR A 248 -6.82 17.78 15.90
C THR A 248 -5.49 17.05 15.79
N LYS A 249 -4.43 17.56 16.44
CA LYS A 249 -3.12 16.88 16.48
C LYS A 249 -3.18 15.56 17.24
N SER A 250 -3.90 15.51 18.37
CA SER A 250 -4.17 14.26 19.09
C SER A 250 -4.95 13.28 18.21
N LEU A 251 -6.03 13.70 17.55
CA LEU A 251 -6.83 12.84 16.68
C LEU A 251 -6.00 12.17 15.57
N VAL A 252 -5.08 12.91 14.93
CA VAL A 252 -4.19 12.35 13.90
C VAL A 252 -3.27 11.26 14.49
N GLN A 253 -2.75 11.49 15.70
CA GLN A 253 -1.94 10.49 16.41
C GLN A 253 -2.77 9.27 16.80
N ASP A 254 -4.01 9.47 17.25
CA ASP A 254 -4.94 8.41 17.63
C ASP A 254 -5.34 7.55 16.42
N LEU A 255 -5.61 8.16 15.25
CA LEU A 255 -5.85 7.43 14.00
C LEU A 255 -4.67 6.53 13.63
N LYS A 256 -3.44 7.00 13.82
CA LYS A 256 -2.23 6.20 13.59
C LYS A 256 -2.13 5.01 14.55
N ILE A 257 -2.44 5.21 15.84
CA ILE A 257 -2.46 4.15 16.85
C ILE A 257 -3.51 3.10 16.50
N LEU A 258 -4.75 3.51 16.17
CA LEU A 258 -5.85 2.61 15.82
C LEU A 258 -5.55 1.76 14.58
N ARG A 259 -4.96 2.36 13.55
CA ARG A 259 -4.52 1.63 12.35
C ARG A 259 -3.41 0.62 12.66
N THR A 260 -2.49 0.98 13.54
CA THR A 260 -1.42 0.07 14.01
C THR A 260 -2.02 -1.08 14.82
N LEU A 261 -2.99 -0.80 15.70
CA LEU A 261 -3.68 -1.81 16.50
C LEU A 261 -4.41 -2.83 15.62
N LEU A 262 -5.06 -2.37 14.55
CA LEU A 262 -5.73 -3.25 13.58
C LEU A 262 -4.74 -4.19 12.88
N GLN A 263 -3.56 -3.70 12.49
CA GLN A 263 -2.50 -4.55 11.91
C GLN A 263 -1.99 -5.56 12.94
N TYR A 264 -1.75 -5.12 14.17
CA TYR A 264 -1.18 -5.93 15.23
C TYR A 264 -2.13 -7.03 15.72
N LEU A 265 -3.44 -6.84 15.63
CA LEU A 265 -4.44 -7.88 15.91
C LEU A 265 -4.20 -9.15 15.08
N SER A 266 -3.76 -8.98 13.82
CA SER A 266 -3.53 -10.07 12.88
C SER A 266 -2.09 -10.62 12.87
N GLN A 267 -1.12 -9.80 13.24
CA GLN A 267 0.31 -10.14 13.15
C GLN A 267 0.91 -10.67 14.46
N TYR A 268 0.41 -10.24 15.61
CA TYR A 268 0.93 -10.62 16.93
C TYR A 268 0.03 -11.62 17.65
N ASP A 269 0.59 -12.27 18.66
CA ASP A 269 -0.11 -13.18 19.56
C ASP A 269 -1.07 -12.43 20.51
N CYS A 270 -2.02 -13.16 21.09
CA CYS A 270 -3.06 -12.59 21.94
C CYS A 270 -2.53 -11.96 23.24
N VAL A 271 -1.40 -12.45 23.78
CA VAL A 271 -0.84 -11.95 25.04
C VAL A 271 -0.13 -10.63 24.79
N THR A 272 0.73 -10.55 23.77
CA THR A 272 1.39 -9.31 23.37
C THR A 272 0.39 -8.23 22.98
N PHE A 273 -0.66 -8.60 22.24
CA PHE A 273 -1.73 -7.67 21.88
C PHE A 273 -2.46 -7.11 23.11
N LEU A 274 -2.80 -7.97 24.09
CA LEU A 274 -3.46 -7.52 25.32
C LEU A 274 -2.56 -6.59 26.14
N ASN A 275 -1.27 -6.92 26.27
CA ASN A 275 -0.31 -6.09 27.00
C ASN A 275 -0.17 -4.70 26.37
N LEU A 276 -0.11 -4.62 25.04
CA LEU A 276 -0.10 -3.34 24.33
C LEU A 276 -1.37 -2.53 24.63
N LEU A 277 -2.52 -3.19 24.57
CA LEU A 277 -3.82 -2.56 24.77
C LEU A 277 -4.00 -2.06 26.22
N GLU A 278 -3.51 -2.81 27.20
CA GLU A 278 -3.48 -2.37 28.60
C GLU A 278 -2.45 -1.27 28.85
N SER A 279 -1.31 -1.28 28.15
CA SER A 279 -0.33 -0.19 28.19
C SER A 279 -0.92 1.12 27.68
N LEU A 280 -1.68 1.09 26.58
CA LEU A 280 -2.36 2.29 26.06
C LEU A 280 -3.32 2.88 27.09
N ARG A 281 -4.09 2.03 27.79
CA ARG A 281 -4.99 2.47 28.86
C ARG A 281 -4.25 3.05 30.07
N ALA A 282 -3.04 2.57 30.37
CA ALA A 282 -2.24 3.09 31.48
C ALA A 282 -1.69 4.51 31.17
N THR A 283 -1.33 4.78 29.92
CA THR A 283 -0.81 6.08 29.48
C THR A 283 -1.86 7.20 29.55
N GLU A 284 -3.14 6.88 29.39
CA GLU A 284 -4.21 7.89 29.40
C GLU A 284 -4.47 8.56 30.74
N LYS A 285 -4.26 7.83 31.85
CA LYS A 285 -4.55 8.35 33.20
C LYS A 285 -3.69 9.57 33.59
N VAL A 286 -2.67 9.88 32.78
CA VAL A 286 -1.68 10.94 33.05
C VAL A 286 -1.96 12.20 32.23
N PHE A 287 -2.80 12.17 31.19
CA PHE A 287 -2.99 13.31 30.30
C PHE A 287 -4.46 13.54 29.90
N GLY A 288 -5.07 14.61 30.43
CA GLY A 288 -6.40 15.12 30.02
C GLY A 288 -6.45 15.74 28.62
N GLN A 289 -5.56 15.33 27.70
CA GLN A 289 -5.46 15.84 26.33
C GLN A 289 -5.80 14.80 25.26
N ASN A 290 -6.15 13.57 25.66
CA ASN A 290 -6.48 12.51 24.72
C ASN A 290 -7.82 12.77 24.05
N SER A 291 -7.97 12.30 22.81
CA SER A 291 -9.22 12.50 22.06
C SER A 291 -10.42 11.76 22.65
N GLY A 292 -10.23 10.94 23.68
CA GLY A 292 -11.29 10.33 24.48
C GLY A 292 -11.89 9.07 23.86
N TRP A 293 -11.28 8.53 22.81
CA TRP A 293 -11.78 7.36 22.09
C TRP A 293 -11.82 6.09 22.95
N LEU A 294 -10.97 6.01 24.00
CA LEU A 294 -11.02 4.92 25.00
C LEU A 294 -12.24 4.98 25.94
N PHE A 295 -13.07 6.02 25.86
CA PHE A 295 -14.33 6.12 26.59
C PHE A 295 -15.54 5.70 25.78
N LEU A 296 -15.37 5.36 24.49
CA LEU A 296 -16.45 4.87 23.64
C LEU A 296 -16.87 3.45 24.05
N ASP A 297 -18.14 3.11 23.93
CA ASP A 297 -18.64 1.76 24.20
C ASP A 297 -18.01 0.69 23.29
N ALA A 298 -17.68 1.08 22.05
CA ALA A 298 -16.91 0.23 21.15
C ALA A 298 -15.54 -0.13 21.75
N SER A 299 -14.87 0.83 22.40
CA SER A 299 -13.58 0.57 23.04
C SER A 299 -13.73 -0.38 24.24
N THR A 300 -14.78 -0.24 25.07
CA THR A 300 -14.99 -1.14 26.22
C THR A 300 -15.24 -2.58 25.75
N SER A 301 -16.03 -2.75 24.69
CA SER A 301 -16.22 -4.04 24.01
C SER A 301 -14.89 -4.63 23.52
N MET A 302 -14.01 -3.82 22.94
CA MET A 302 -12.67 -4.24 22.54
C MET A 302 -11.84 -4.77 23.72
N PHE A 303 -11.80 -4.07 24.86
CA PHE A 303 -11.06 -4.54 26.06
C PHE A 303 -11.62 -5.86 26.60
N VAL A 304 -12.95 -6.01 26.65
CA VAL A 304 -13.60 -7.23 27.15
C VAL A 304 -13.26 -8.43 26.26
N ASN A 305 -13.39 -8.27 24.94
CA ASN A 305 -13.07 -9.34 23.99
C ASN A 305 -11.57 -9.67 23.96
N ALA A 306 -10.69 -8.68 24.12
CA ALA A 306 -9.25 -8.91 24.22
C ALA A 306 -8.88 -9.69 25.49
N ARG A 307 -9.50 -9.36 26.63
CA ARG A 307 -9.29 -10.07 27.90
C ARG A 307 -9.83 -11.49 27.86
N ALA A 308 -10.99 -11.70 27.25
CA ALA A 308 -11.59 -13.03 27.10
C ALA A 308 -10.70 -14.02 26.30
N ARG A 309 -9.77 -13.52 25.48
CA ARG A 309 -8.80 -14.36 24.75
C ARG A 309 -7.68 -14.91 25.64
N VAL A 310 -7.38 -14.27 26.76
CA VAL A 310 -6.22 -14.59 27.62
C VAL A 310 -6.69 -15.08 28.99
N TYR A 311 -7.59 -14.33 29.61
CA TYR A 311 -8.12 -14.62 30.93
C TYR A 311 -9.48 -15.30 30.81
N ARG A 312 -9.63 -16.40 31.54
CA ARG A 312 -10.95 -16.99 31.78
C ARG A 312 -11.64 -16.15 32.83
N VAL A 313 -12.70 -15.45 32.45
CA VAL A 313 -13.59 -14.82 33.44
C VAL A 313 -14.28 -15.97 34.19
N PRO A 314 -14.19 -16.05 35.52
CA PRO A 314 -14.96 -17.04 36.25
C PRO A 314 -16.44 -16.75 36.01
N ASP A 315 -17.18 -17.76 35.51
CA ASP A 315 -18.64 -17.68 35.45
C ASP A 315 -19.11 -17.37 36.85
N VAL A 316 -19.56 -16.13 37.08
CA VAL A 316 -20.32 -15.80 38.28
C VAL A 316 -21.61 -16.57 38.13
N LYS A 317 -21.60 -17.82 38.63
CA LYS A 317 -22.79 -18.64 38.79
C LYS A 317 -23.84 -17.74 39.43
N LEU A 318 -24.91 -17.44 38.70
CA LEU A 318 -26.13 -16.90 39.27
C LEU A 318 -26.72 -17.94 40.21
N SER A 319 -26.12 -18.09 41.39
CA SER A 319 -26.75 -18.67 42.56
C SER A 319 -27.64 -17.60 43.17
N LYS A 320 -28.79 -17.33 42.54
CA LYS A 320 -29.97 -16.87 43.27
C LYS A 320 -30.96 -18.02 43.31
N LYS A 321 -31.15 -18.56 44.51
CA LYS A 321 -32.28 -19.42 44.87
C LYS A 321 -33.58 -18.79 44.36
N THR A 322 -34.27 -19.49 43.47
CA THR A 322 -35.70 -19.34 43.28
C THR A 322 -36.31 -20.75 43.30
N LYS A 323 -36.66 -21.22 44.49
CA LYS A 323 -37.81 -22.11 44.70
C LYS A 323 -38.98 -21.12 44.93
N THR A 324 -40.15 -21.15 44.30
CA THR A 324 -40.88 -22.17 43.53
C THR A 324 -42.03 -21.42 42.83
N SER A 325 -42.23 -21.60 41.53
CA SER A 325 -43.57 -21.78 40.94
C SER A 325 -43.37 -22.28 39.51
N GLU A 326 -43.52 -23.58 39.34
CA GLU A 326 -43.54 -24.27 38.06
C GLU A 326 -44.69 -23.77 37.19
N LYS A 327 -44.40 -23.49 35.91
CA LYS A 327 -45.18 -23.94 34.75
C LYS A 327 -44.22 -24.03 33.56
N MET A 328 -43.80 -25.25 33.22
CA MET A 328 -43.04 -25.56 32.00
C MET A 328 -43.95 -25.42 30.77
N ALA A 329 -43.51 -24.66 29.77
CA ALA A 329 -43.99 -24.79 28.39
C ALA A 329 -43.06 -25.79 27.67
N GLY A 330 -43.66 -26.72 26.93
CA GLY A 330 -42.99 -27.90 26.37
C GLY A 330 -42.16 -27.66 25.10
N PRO A 331 -41.46 -28.70 24.62
CA PRO A 331 -40.46 -28.65 23.56
C PRO A 331 -40.97 -28.36 22.12
N GLU A 332 -42.24 -28.02 21.94
CA GLU A 332 -42.83 -27.77 20.61
C GLU A 332 -42.66 -26.32 20.12
N GLU A 333 -42.52 -25.33 21.02
CA GLU A 333 -42.28 -23.92 20.62
C GLU A 333 -40.86 -23.66 20.11
N ILE A 334 -39.87 -24.45 20.55
CA ILE A 334 -38.48 -24.33 20.11
C ILE A 334 -38.32 -24.80 18.66
N VAL A 335 -39.11 -25.81 18.23
CA VAL A 335 -39.09 -26.33 16.86
C VAL A 335 -39.69 -25.31 15.89
N LEU A 336 -40.76 -24.60 16.29
CA LEU A 336 -41.33 -23.50 15.51
C LEU A 336 -40.37 -22.31 15.37
N TRP A 337 -39.68 -21.93 16.45
CA TRP A 337 -38.66 -20.87 16.42
C TRP A 337 -37.46 -21.22 15.52
N LEU A 338 -36.99 -22.46 15.52
CA LEU A 338 -35.90 -22.91 14.64
C LEU A 338 -36.30 -22.97 13.16
N GLN A 339 -37.56 -23.32 12.87
CA GLN A 339 -38.11 -23.26 11.52
C GLN A 339 -38.26 -21.80 11.02
N GLU A 340 -38.62 -20.87 11.90
CA GLU A 340 -38.77 -19.46 11.56
C GLU A 340 -37.42 -18.75 11.30
N ILE A 341 -36.36 -19.14 12.01
CA ILE A 341 -34.98 -18.68 11.73
C ILE A 341 -34.47 -19.24 10.39
N ARG A 342 -34.75 -20.50 10.06
CA ARG A 342 -34.40 -21.10 8.76
C ARG A 342 -35.16 -20.48 7.59
N GLY A 343 -36.39 -19.99 7.83
CA GLY A 343 -37.20 -19.28 6.83
C GLY A 343 -36.68 -17.89 6.49
N ARG A 344 -36.14 -17.15 7.47
CA ARG A 344 -35.62 -15.79 7.26
C ARG A 344 -34.26 -15.73 6.55
N GLN A 345 -33.49 -16.82 6.54
CA GLN A 345 -32.17 -16.86 5.88
C GLN A 345 -32.23 -17.16 4.37
N LYS A 346 -33.42 -17.39 3.79
CA LYS A 346 -33.61 -17.70 2.36
C LYS A 346 -33.99 -16.50 1.47
N VAL A 347 -34.03 -15.26 1.98
CA VAL A 347 -34.55 -14.09 1.24
C VAL A 347 -33.45 -13.12 0.75
N LEU A 348 -32.18 -13.53 0.68
CA LEU A 348 -31.10 -12.63 0.22
C LEU A 348 -30.20 -13.17 -0.90
N TRP A 349 -30.71 -14.11 -1.73
CA TRP A 349 -30.09 -14.41 -3.01
C TRP A 349 -31.11 -14.94 -4.03
N PRO A 350 -31.34 -14.29 -5.19
CA PRO A 350 -32.17 -14.87 -6.25
C PRO A 350 -31.46 -16.09 -6.87
N PRO A 351 -32.14 -17.22 -7.09
CA PRO A 351 -31.57 -18.37 -7.77
C PRO A 351 -31.78 -18.27 -9.30
N GLY A 352 -30.67 -18.32 -10.04
CA GLY A 352 -30.62 -18.41 -11.50
C GLY A 352 -29.47 -17.55 -12.02
N SER A 353 -28.38 -18.08 -12.58
CA SER A 353 -28.38 -18.92 -13.77
C SER A 353 -27.00 -19.57 -14.00
N TRP A 354 -26.73 -20.73 -13.40
CA TRP A 354 -25.61 -21.57 -13.82
C TRP A 354 -26.09 -23.02 -13.92
N ASN A 355 -26.50 -23.41 -15.12
CA ASN A 355 -26.21 -24.71 -15.76
C ASN A 355 -27.16 -24.91 -16.95
N ARG A 356 -26.62 -24.74 -18.16
CA ARG A 356 -27.09 -25.47 -19.33
C ARG A 356 -25.87 -25.99 -20.07
N ALA A 357 -25.40 -27.16 -19.67
CA ALA A 357 -24.56 -28.03 -20.50
C ALA A 357 -24.68 -29.48 -20.02
N THR A 358 -24.92 -30.37 -20.99
CA THR A 358 -25.03 -31.85 -20.93
C THR A 358 -26.41 -32.35 -20.43
N LYS A 359 -27.16 -33.22 -21.11
CA LYS A 359 -26.88 -34.24 -22.14
C LYS A 359 -28.23 -34.66 -22.80
N SER A 360 -28.31 -34.72 -24.14
CA SER A 360 -28.50 -35.94 -24.97
C SER A 360 -29.93 -36.50 -25.13
N GLY A 361 -30.35 -36.70 -26.39
CA GLY A 361 -31.12 -37.89 -26.78
C GLY A 361 -32.43 -37.66 -27.55
N GLU A 362 -32.43 -38.11 -28.82
CA GLU A 362 -33.55 -38.76 -29.53
C GLU A 362 -34.69 -37.89 -30.09
N GLY A 363 -34.91 -38.03 -31.42
CA GLY A 363 -36.04 -37.46 -32.17
C GLY A 363 -35.62 -36.83 -33.48
#